data_AF-A0AAW7U8P8-F1
#
_entry.id   AF-A0AAW7U8P8-F1
#
_cell.length_a   1.000
_cell.length_b   1.000
_cell.length_c   1.000
_cell.angle_alpha   90.00
_cell.angle_beta   90.00
_cell.angle_gamma   90.00
#
_symmetry.space_group_name_H-M   'P 1'
#
loop_
_entity.id
_entity.type
_entity.pdbx_description
1 polymer ?
#
loop_
_entity_poly.entity_id
_entity_poly.type
_entity_poly.pdbx_seq_one_letter_code
_entity_poly.pdbx_strand_id
1 'polypeptide(L)'
;MCFDFEKKHEFLTGSHGKDTWVIMYESDYKSNKYHYGMYSALADLETCEKSLNSASWDLLASGGLPSFVEHLDENGEWIRNYVGYDNTDFERLIYLRDFKNIVEGYVEVSEEFRLFHNLYYDSVNNRYLDFDDCGDFIEVIKITKK
;
A
#
# COMPACT_ATOMS: atom_id res chain seq x y z
N MET A 1 -6.04 23.41 -14.14
CA MET A 1 -5.99 22.06 -13.55
C MET A 1 -4.77 21.36 -14.16
N CYS A 2 -4.00 20.60 -13.37
CA CYS A 2 -2.66 20.16 -13.76
C CYS A 2 -2.74 18.86 -14.59
N PHE A 3 -2.04 18.81 -15.72
CA PHE A 3 -2.05 17.72 -16.69
C PHE A 3 -1.76 16.33 -16.08
N ASP A 4 -0.94 16.27 -15.01
CA ASP A 4 -0.62 15.00 -14.35
C ASP A 4 -1.75 14.48 -13.45
N PHE A 5 -2.52 15.38 -12.83
CA PHE A 5 -3.69 14.99 -12.02
C PHE A 5 -4.84 14.50 -12.90
N GLU A 6 -5.13 15.19 -14.01
CA GLU A 6 -6.16 14.79 -14.96
C GLU A 6 -5.87 13.42 -15.56
N LYS A 7 -4.63 13.19 -16.00
CA LYS A 7 -4.18 11.86 -16.46
C LYS A 7 -4.35 10.78 -15.41
N LYS A 8 -4.04 11.09 -14.14
CA LYS A 8 -4.17 10.11 -13.07
C LYS A 8 -5.64 9.80 -12.78
N HIS A 9 -6.50 10.82 -12.80
CA HIS A 9 -7.94 10.63 -12.70
C HIS A 9 -8.51 9.81 -13.86
N GLU A 10 -8.11 10.09 -15.10
CA GLU A 10 -8.46 9.29 -16.29
C GLU A 10 -7.99 7.84 -16.17
N PHE A 11 -6.76 7.61 -15.71
CA PHE A 11 -6.25 6.26 -15.44
C PHE A 11 -7.12 5.53 -14.40
N LEU A 12 -7.40 6.17 -13.25
CA LEU A 12 -8.17 5.58 -12.16
C LEU A 12 -9.60 5.23 -12.57
N THR A 13 -10.26 6.10 -13.33
CA THR A 13 -11.66 5.92 -13.75
C THR A 13 -11.80 5.07 -15.01
N GLY A 14 -10.79 5.08 -15.88
CA GLY A 14 -10.84 4.48 -17.20
C GLY A 14 -10.22 3.09 -17.29
N SER A 15 -9.04 2.88 -16.70
CA SER A 15 -8.19 1.70 -16.99
C SER A 15 -7.74 0.92 -15.75
N HIS A 16 -7.69 1.54 -14.57
CA HIS A 16 -7.24 0.86 -13.36
C HIS A 16 -8.10 -0.38 -13.07
N GLY A 17 -7.43 -1.52 -12.81
CA GLY A 17 -8.08 -2.82 -12.59
C GLY A 17 -8.54 -3.55 -13.86
N LYS A 18 -8.35 -2.98 -15.07
CA LYS A 18 -8.68 -3.63 -16.34
C LYS A 18 -7.46 -4.23 -17.06
N ASP A 19 -6.27 -3.76 -16.70
CA ASP A 19 -5.00 -4.28 -17.21
C ASP A 19 -4.60 -5.58 -16.49
N THR A 20 -3.66 -6.32 -17.07
CA THR A 20 -3.05 -7.51 -16.43
C THR A 20 -2.37 -7.16 -15.10
N TRP A 21 -1.90 -5.92 -14.94
CA TRP A 21 -1.20 -5.45 -13.76
C TRP A 21 -2.06 -4.47 -12.96
N VAL A 22 -2.18 -4.73 -11.66
CA VAL A 22 -2.83 -3.81 -10.72
C VAL A 22 -1.76 -3.07 -9.91
N ILE A 23 -1.86 -1.74 -9.85
CA ILE A 23 -0.98 -0.91 -9.03
C ILE A 23 -1.41 -1.05 -7.57
N MET A 24 -0.55 -1.66 -6.74
CA MET A 24 -0.78 -1.83 -5.30
C MET A 24 -0.23 -0.67 -4.46
N TYR A 25 0.83 -0.03 -4.96
CA TYR A 25 1.44 1.12 -4.33
C TYR A 25 2.09 2.00 -5.39
N GLU A 26 1.89 3.31 -5.28
CA GLU A 26 2.59 4.33 -6.05
C GLU A 26 2.72 5.58 -5.20
N SER A 27 3.85 6.28 -5.29
CA SER A 27 3.98 7.61 -4.71
C SER A 27 4.81 8.50 -5.61
N ASP A 28 4.36 9.74 -5.81
CA ASP A 28 5.14 10.78 -6.46
C ASP A 28 5.36 11.94 -5.47
N TYR A 29 6.49 11.86 -4.78
CA TYR A 29 6.98 12.93 -3.91
C TYR A 29 8.03 13.83 -4.60
N LYS A 30 8.40 13.56 -5.86
CA LYS A 30 9.49 14.26 -6.56
C LYS A 30 9.02 15.49 -7.36
N SER A 31 7.73 15.58 -7.67
CA SER A 31 7.13 16.73 -8.35
C SER A 31 6.96 17.94 -7.41
N ASN A 32 7.76 19.00 -7.61
CA ASN A 32 7.69 20.28 -6.87
C ASN A 32 6.35 21.04 -6.99
N LYS A 33 5.31 20.45 -7.59
CA LYS A 33 3.99 21.08 -7.75
C LYS A 33 2.86 20.33 -7.06
N TYR A 34 2.90 19.00 -6.99
CA TYR A 34 1.83 18.18 -6.40
C TYR A 34 2.37 16.85 -5.88
N HIS A 35 1.85 16.40 -4.74
CA HIS A 35 2.10 15.07 -4.19
C HIS A 35 0.85 14.22 -4.37
N TYR A 36 1.00 13.03 -4.92
CA TYR A 36 -0.05 12.02 -4.89
C TYR A 36 0.53 10.66 -4.52
N GLY A 37 -0.31 9.82 -3.94
CA GLY A 37 0.01 8.45 -3.61
C GLY A 37 -1.21 7.56 -3.83
N MET A 38 -0.94 6.30 -4.12
CA MET A 38 -1.90 5.20 -4.08
C MET A 38 -1.34 4.14 -3.16
N TYR A 39 -2.20 3.59 -2.31
CA TYR A 39 -1.87 2.49 -1.44
C TYR A 39 -3.09 1.61 -1.28
N SER A 40 -2.92 0.31 -1.50
CA SER A 40 -3.99 -0.67 -1.50
C SER A 40 -3.82 -1.66 -0.36
N ALA A 41 -4.94 -2.04 0.25
CA ALA A 41 -5.04 -3.13 1.20
C ALA A 41 -6.29 -3.95 0.89
N LEU A 42 -6.33 -5.18 1.42
CA LEU A 42 -7.54 -5.99 1.43
C LEU A 42 -8.37 -5.61 2.64
N ALA A 43 -9.68 -5.59 2.49
CA ALA A 43 -10.63 -5.37 3.57
C ALA A 43 -11.87 -6.20 3.28
N ASP A 44 -12.63 -6.54 4.33
CA ASP A 44 -13.96 -7.08 4.13
C ASP A 44 -14.91 -6.02 3.55
N LEU A 45 -16.09 -6.45 3.10
CA LEU A 45 -17.06 -5.57 2.45
C LEU A 45 -17.58 -4.48 3.41
N GLU A 46 -17.73 -4.79 4.70
CA GLU A 46 -18.26 -3.85 5.69
C GLU A 46 -17.25 -2.71 5.94
N THR A 47 -15.97 -3.05 6.07
CA THR A 47 -14.87 -2.10 6.18
C THR A 47 -14.76 -1.24 4.92
N CYS A 48 -14.86 -1.85 3.73
CA CYS A 48 -14.89 -1.10 2.48
C CYS A 48 -16.04 -0.08 2.44
N GLU A 49 -17.26 -0.49 2.80
CA GLU A 49 -18.42 0.39 2.83
C GLU A 49 -18.27 1.53 3.86
N LYS A 50 -17.79 1.23 5.06
CA LYS A 50 -17.48 2.25 6.08
C LYS A 50 -16.46 3.25 5.56
N SER A 51 -15.39 2.76 4.93
CA SER A 51 -14.31 3.59 4.41
C SER A 51 -14.76 4.50 3.27
N LEU A 52 -15.64 4.01 2.40
CA LEU A 52 -16.19 4.82 1.30
C LEU A 52 -17.18 5.89 1.78
N ASN A 53 -17.80 5.70 2.95
CA ASN A 53 -18.77 6.62 3.53
C ASN A 53 -18.14 7.69 4.44
N SER A 54 -16.85 7.57 4.76
CA SER A 54 -16.13 8.54 5.60
C SER A 54 -14.94 9.14 4.86
N ALA A 55 -14.80 10.46 4.93
CA ALA A 55 -13.59 11.14 4.46
C ALA A 55 -12.46 11.16 5.51
N SER A 56 -12.63 10.44 6.64
CA SER A 56 -11.61 10.33 7.69
C SER A 56 -10.45 9.42 7.28
N TRP A 57 -9.39 9.40 8.10
CA TRP A 57 -8.16 8.66 7.83
C TRP A 57 -8.36 7.17 8.09
N ASP A 58 -8.50 6.34 7.05
CA ASP A 58 -8.60 4.88 7.20
C ASP A 58 -7.26 4.16 7.11
N LEU A 59 -6.43 4.50 6.12
CA LEU A 59 -5.23 3.73 5.82
C LEU A 59 -4.07 4.63 5.38
N LEU A 60 -3.06 4.74 6.25
CA LEU A 60 -1.78 5.35 5.88
C LEU A 60 -0.81 4.29 5.39
N ALA A 61 -0.12 4.59 4.28
CA ALA A 61 0.92 3.71 3.73
C ALA A 61 2.09 3.46 4.70
N SER A 62 2.33 4.40 5.63
CA SER A 62 3.30 4.27 6.72
C SER A 62 2.67 3.88 8.07
N GLY A 63 1.36 3.65 8.12
CA GLY A 63 0.64 3.30 9.35
C GLY A 63 0.90 1.86 9.80
N GLY A 64 0.14 1.36 10.78
CA GLY A 64 0.03 -0.07 11.20
C GLY A 64 1.27 -0.75 11.76
N LEU A 65 2.39 -0.03 11.88
CA LEU A 65 3.41 -0.39 12.85
C LEU A 65 2.86 -0.08 14.26
N PRO A 66 3.20 -0.91 15.26
CA PRO A 66 2.80 -0.62 16.62
C PRO A 66 3.29 0.77 17.05
N SER A 67 2.37 1.60 17.52
CA SER A 67 2.64 3.01 17.81
C SER A 67 1.69 3.57 18.86
N PHE A 68 1.96 4.79 19.29
CA PHE A 68 1.02 5.60 20.06
C PHE A 68 0.27 6.54 19.13
N VAL A 69 -1.06 6.56 19.25
CA VAL A 69 -1.94 7.50 18.55
C VAL A 69 -2.51 8.46 19.58
N GLU A 70 -2.43 9.75 19.28
CA GLU A 70 -2.95 10.83 20.11
C GLU A 70 -4.10 11.52 19.39
N HIS A 71 -5.22 11.70 20.08
CA HIS A 71 -6.37 12.45 19.58
C HIS A 71 -7.08 13.17 20.72
N LEU A 72 -7.92 14.15 20.36
CA LEU A 72 -8.80 14.82 21.31
C LEU A 72 -10.07 14.01 21.48
N ASP A 73 -10.51 13.82 22.73
CA ASP A 73 -11.81 13.25 23.03
C ASP A 73 -12.95 14.26 22.81
N GLU A 74 -14.19 13.83 23.07
CA GLU A 74 -15.38 14.67 22.95
C GLU A 74 -15.36 15.92 23.88
N ASN A 75 -14.54 15.89 24.93
CA ASN A 75 -14.37 16.98 25.89
C ASN A 75 -13.16 17.88 25.57
N GLY A 76 -12.39 17.56 24.54
CA GLY A 76 -11.17 18.29 24.17
C GLY A 76 -9.95 17.94 25.02
N GLU A 77 -9.94 16.79 25.71
CA GLU A 77 -8.77 16.26 26.41
C GLU A 77 -7.92 15.40 25.48
N TRP A 78 -6.59 15.51 25.60
CA TRP A 78 -5.68 14.66 24.84
C TRP A 78 -5.66 13.25 25.40
N ILE A 79 -6.06 12.28 24.58
CA ILE A 79 -5.95 10.85 24.89
C ILE A 79 -4.85 10.25 24.03
N ARG A 80 -4.00 9.42 24.66
CA ARG A 80 -2.96 8.63 24.01
C ARG A 80 -3.28 7.15 24.15
N ASN A 81 -3.49 6.47 23.03
CA ASN A 81 -3.70 5.03 23.00
C ASN A 81 -2.53 4.33 22.30
N TYR A 82 -2.12 3.18 22.82
CA TYR A 82 -1.25 2.28 22.10
C TYR A 82 -2.08 1.48 21.09
N VAL A 83 -1.63 1.47 19.83
CA VAL A 83 -2.24 0.69 18.75
C VAL A 83 -1.25 -0.38 18.34
N GLY A 84 -1.64 -1.64 18.51
CA GLY A 84 -0.89 -2.81 18.08
C GLY A 84 -0.98 -3.06 16.58
N TYR A 85 -0.24 -4.07 16.11
CA TYR A 85 -0.27 -4.50 14.71
C TYR A 85 -1.61 -5.15 14.31
N ASP A 86 -2.26 -5.81 15.25
CA ASP A 86 -3.50 -6.57 15.13
C ASP A 86 -4.77 -5.72 15.15
N ASN A 87 -4.64 -4.40 15.29
CA ASN A 87 -5.78 -3.50 15.46
C ASN A 87 -6.10 -2.73 14.17
N THR A 88 -6.16 -3.42 13.03
CA THR A 88 -6.54 -2.79 11.76
C THR A 88 -7.53 -3.66 11.00
N ASP A 89 -8.60 -3.04 10.47
CA ASP A 89 -9.62 -3.69 9.66
C ASP A 89 -9.14 -4.03 8.23
N PHE A 90 -7.84 -3.85 7.96
CA PHE A 90 -7.21 -3.95 6.65
C PHE A 90 -6.04 -4.94 6.68
N GLU A 91 -5.98 -5.84 5.70
CA GLU A 91 -4.83 -6.71 5.47
C GLU A 91 -3.90 -6.10 4.40
N ARG A 92 -2.63 -5.94 4.74
CA ARG A 92 -1.70 -5.13 3.96
C ARG A 92 -0.77 -6.01 3.16
N LEU A 93 -0.83 -5.81 1.85
CA LEU A 93 0.02 -6.54 0.92
C LEU A 93 1.40 -5.91 0.74
N ILE A 94 1.53 -4.61 1.04
CA ILE A 94 2.73 -3.81 0.81
C ILE A 94 3.14 -3.08 2.10
N TYR A 95 4.41 -3.19 2.48
CA TYR A 95 4.99 -2.50 3.65
C TYR A 95 6.05 -1.51 3.20
N LEU A 96 5.94 -0.26 3.66
CA LEU A 96 6.95 0.77 3.46
C LEU A 96 7.92 0.77 4.64
N ARG A 97 9.15 0.29 4.41
CA ARG A 97 10.22 0.29 5.41
C ARG A 97 10.92 1.64 5.39
N ASP A 98 10.74 2.41 6.46
CA ASP A 98 11.49 3.64 6.70
C ASP A 98 12.45 3.46 7.88
N PHE A 99 13.70 3.91 7.69
CA PHE A 99 14.75 3.86 8.69
C PHE A 99 15.25 5.26 9.05
N LYS A 100 14.35 6.26 9.01
CA LYS A 100 14.65 7.67 9.33
C LYS A 100 15.82 8.21 8.50
N ASN A 101 15.91 7.79 7.25
CA ASN A 101 17.01 8.11 6.33
C ASN A 101 18.43 7.71 6.81
N ILE A 102 18.56 6.86 7.84
CA ILE A 102 19.85 6.30 8.26
C ILE A 102 20.31 5.25 7.25
N VAL A 103 19.35 4.45 6.77
CA VAL A 103 19.51 3.48 5.69
C VAL A 103 18.41 3.74 4.67
N GLU A 104 18.67 3.43 3.39
CA GLU A 104 17.66 3.55 2.36
C GLU A 104 16.44 2.67 2.70
N GLY A 105 15.28 3.30 2.77
CA GLY A 105 14.01 2.60 2.91
C GLY A 105 13.67 1.80 1.66
N TYR A 106 12.81 0.80 1.81
CA TYR A 106 12.40 -0.05 0.71
C TYR A 106 10.99 -0.58 0.90
N VAL A 107 10.46 -1.19 -0.15
CA VAL A 107 9.13 -1.79 -0.15
C VAL A 107 9.28 -3.29 0.07
N GLU A 108 8.50 -3.83 1.00
CA GLU A 108 8.34 -5.27 1.21
C GLU A 108 6.93 -5.70 0.79
N VAL A 109 6.82 -6.91 0.25
CA VAL A 109 5.53 -7.60 0.07
C VAL A 109 5.25 -8.42 1.32
N SER A 110 3.98 -8.53 1.71
CA SER A 110 3.55 -9.40 2.80
C SER A 110 4.13 -10.81 2.67
N GLU A 111 4.82 -11.27 3.71
CA GLU A 111 5.33 -12.64 3.78
C GLU A 111 4.18 -13.64 3.73
N GLU A 112 3.03 -13.34 4.32
CA GLU A 112 1.85 -14.21 4.25
C GLU A 112 1.37 -14.35 2.81
N PHE A 113 1.29 -13.25 2.05
CA PHE A 113 0.95 -13.30 0.64
C PHE A 113 1.98 -14.10 -0.18
N ARG A 114 3.29 -13.85 0.04
CA ARG A 114 4.39 -14.56 -0.61
C ARG A 114 4.31 -16.07 -0.35
N LEU A 115 4.10 -16.46 0.90
CA LEU A 115 4.08 -17.86 1.32
C LEU A 115 2.79 -18.56 0.92
N PHE A 116 1.64 -17.89 1.01
CA PHE A 116 0.35 -18.43 0.60
C PHE A 116 0.35 -18.79 -0.89
N HIS A 117 0.95 -17.94 -1.73
CA HIS A 117 1.11 -18.19 -3.16
C HIS A 117 2.41 -18.92 -3.52
N ASN A 118 3.22 -19.34 -2.53
CA ASN A 118 4.50 -20.02 -2.72
C ASN A 118 5.46 -19.32 -3.71
N LEU A 119 5.49 -17.99 -3.69
CA LEU A 119 6.25 -17.19 -4.65
C LEU A 119 7.75 -17.19 -4.33
N TYR A 120 8.56 -17.36 -5.37
CA TYR A 120 9.99 -17.17 -5.31
C TYR A 120 10.34 -15.68 -5.40
N TYR A 121 11.16 -15.19 -4.46
CA TYR A 121 11.67 -13.83 -4.50
C TYR A 121 13.00 -13.75 -5.25
N ASP A 122 12.96 -13.20 -6.47
CA ASP A 122 14.13 -12.87 -7.27
C ASP A 122 14.70 -11.52 -6.80
N SER A 123 15.58 -11.58 -5.80
CA SER A 123 16.23 -10.40 -5.22
C SER A 123 17.11 -9.61 -6.20
N VAL A 124 17.59 -10.23 -7.28
CA VAL A 124 18.44 -9.57 -8.28
C VAL A 124 17.62 -8.59 -9.11
N ASN A 125 16.41 -8.99 -9.50
CA ASN A 125 15.51 -8.19 -10.33
C ASN A 125 14.37 -7.53 -9.54
N ASN A 126 14.32 -7.76 -8.22
CA ASN A 126 13.31 -7.25 -7.30
C ASN A 126 11.86 -7.55 -7.71
N ARG A 127 11.60 -8.84 -7.96
CA ARG A 127 10.31 -9.36 -8.42
C ARG A 127 9.98 -10.70 -7.77
N TYR A 128 8.71 -11.07 -7.82
CA TYR A 128 8.18 -12.32 -7.28
C TYR A 128 7.64 -13.17 -8.42
N LEU A 129 8.07 -14.43 -8.45
CA LEU A 129 7.81 -15.37 -9.53
C LEU A 129 7.01 -16.56 -9.01
N ASP A 130 6.08 -17.02 -9.85
CA ASP A 130 5.47 -18.35 -9.78
C ASP A 130 6.01 -19.20 -10.95
N PHE A 131 5.76 -20.50 -10.94
CA PHE A 131 6.20 -21.41 -11.98
C PHE A 131 5.04 -22.30 -12.42
N ASP A 132 4.82 -22.37 -13.72
CA ASP A 132 3.80 -23.26 -14.26
C ASP A 132 4.25 -24.74 -14.25
N ASP A 133 3.35 -25.64 -14.65
CA ASP A 133 3.61 -27.08 -14.70
C ASP A 133 4.73 -27.46 -15.68
N CYS A 134 5.10 -26.57 -16.61
CA CYS A 134 6.21 -26.74 -17.55
C CYS A 134 7.55 -26.23 -16.98
N GLY A 135 7.53 -25.53 -15.86
CA GLY A 135 8.69 -24.88 -15.24
C GLY A 135 9.00 -23.50 -15.82
N ASP A 136 8.11 -22.92 -16.63
CA ASP A 136 8.25 -21.55 -17.11
C ASP A 136 7.83 -20.57 -16.00
N PHE A 137 8.58 -19.48 -15.87
CA PHE A 137 8.32 -18.50 -14.81
C PHE A 137 7.21 -17.53 -15.21
N ILE A 138 6.32 -17.25 -14.26
CA ILE A 138 5.27 -16.24 -14.36
C ILE A 138 5.62 -15.12 -13.40
N GLU A 139 5.72 -13.89 -13.90
CA GLU A 139 5.94 -12.73 -13.04
C GLU A 139 4.62 -12.33 -12.37
N VAL A 140 4.59 -12.35 -11.03
CA VAL A 140 3.39 -12.08 -10.24
C VAL A 140 3.44 -10.69 -9.59
N ILE A 141 4.62 -10.27 -9.14
CA ILE A 141 4.83 -8.93 -8.54
C ILE A 141 6.13 -8.36 -9.06
N LYS A 142 6.12 -7.08 -9.43
CA LYS A 142 7.30 -6.32 -9.80
C LYS A 142 7.37 -5.03 -9.02
N ILE A 143 8.54 -4.73 -8.48
CA ILE A 143 8.78 -3.50 -7.74
C ILE A 143 9.69 -2.61 -8.58
N THR A 144 9.13 -1.53 -9.12
CA THR A 144 9.85 -0.58 -9.96
C THR A 144 10.19 0.68 -9.18
N LYS A 145 11.47 1.08 -9.20
CA LYS A 145 11.88 2.42 -8.76
C LYS A 145 11.65 3.40 -9.92
N LYS A 146 10.91 4.49 -9.68
CA LYS A 146 10.79 5.63 -10.61
C LYS A 146 11.94 6.63 -10.42
#